data_AF-A0A2W6CER6-F1
#
_entry.id   AF-A0A2W6CER6-F1
#
_cell.length_a   1.000
_cell.length_b   1.000
_cell.length_c   1.000
_cell.angle_alpha   90.00
_cell.angle_beta   90.00
_cell.angle_gamma   90.00
#
_symmetry.space_group_name_H-M   'P 1'
#
loop_
_entity.id
_entity.type
_entity.pdbx_description
1 polymer ?
#
loop_
_entity_poly.entity_id
_entity_poly.type
_entity_poly.pdbx_seq_one_letter_code
_entity_poly.pdbx_strand_id
1 'polypeptide(L)'
;MWPRRSDSRAGPPASGPSVAARRFRRVDSTGKAGDDALLIGTWNVQGRWSPAHRTTLQRHECDVWLLTEVSDDLELPGYHAYRSAALMASRRRWSAVLTRDPVQQLADPHPASAAIAMDDATYCASILPWRSCGSRAPWVGQRHADKTAAAVSTLDAALPPGPLVWGGDWNHALIGKEYSGSLGGRSAITQLLARRRLRVPTSDLPHQIDGLLSIDHIAVDHDVRVARAERFTAAGLSDHDGYLVETDPTLR
;
A
#
# COMPACT_ATOMS: atom_id res chain seq x y z
N MET A 1 -27.40 26.17 -27.37
CA MET A 1 -26.71 27.33 -27.98
C MET A 1 -25.43 27.54 -27.18
N TRP A 2 -24.33 26.93 -27.64
CA TRP A 2 -23.00 26.99 -26.99
C TRP A 2 -22.26 28.26 -27.44
N PRO A 3 -21.55 29.00 -26.57
CA PRO A 3 -20.52 29.91 -27.02
C PRO A 3 -19.17 29.18 -27.11
N ARG A 4 -18.50 29.36 -28.26
CA ARG A 4 -17.12 28.95 -28.54
C ARG A 4 -16.14 29.83 -27.75
N ARG A 5 -15.09 29.20 -27.19
CA ARG A 5 -13.79 29.82 -26.83
C ARG A 5 -12.72 28.85 -27.33
N SER A 6 -12.13 29.14 -28.48
CA SER A 6 -10.85 29.87 -28.67
C SER A 6 -9.65 29.00 -28.31
N ASP A 7 -9.03 28.44 -29.35
CA ASP A 7 -7.74 27.77 -29.35
C ASP A 7 -6.65 28.67 -28.74
N SER A 8 -6.06 28.21 -27.65
CA SER A 8 -4.76 28.69 -27.18
C SER A 8 -3.84 27.48 -27.04
N ARG A 9 -2.86 27.41 -27.95
CA ARG A 9 -1.76 26.43 -27.94
C ARG A 9 -1.06 26.48 -26.58
N ALA A 10 -1.22 25.42 -25.78
CA ALA A 10 -0.39 25.19 -24.61
C ALA A 10 1.00 24.74 -25.09
N GLY A 11 2.03 25.50 -24.73
CA GLY A 11 3.41 25.07 -24.87
C GLY A 11 3.71 23.83 -24.01
N PRO A 12 4.81 23.11 -24.27
CA PRO A 12 5.15 21.92 -23.51
C PRO A 12 5.33 22.27 -22.03
N PRO A 13 4.87 21.42 -21.10
CA PRO A 13 5.05 21.66 -19.68
C PRO A 13 6.55 21.65 -19.34
N ALA A 14 6.94 22.65 -18.54
CA ALA A 14 8.29 22.79 -18.01
C ALA A 14 8.69 21.53 -17.22
N SER A 15 9.87 21.00 -17.55
CA SER A 15 10.53 19.93 -16.82
C SER A 15 10.82 20.37 -15.39
N GLY A 16 10.04 19.86 -14.42
CA GLY A 16 10.36 19.95 -13.01
C GLY A 16 11.65 19.19 -12.67
N PRO A 17 12.31 19.53 -11.53
CA PRO A 17 13.61 18.99 -11.20
C PRO A 17 13.55 17.47 -11.00
N SER A 18 14.42 16.78 -11.73
CA SER A 18 14.73 15.36 -11.57
C SER A 18 15.15 15.10 -10.12
N VAL A 19 14.31 14.38 -9.37
CA VAL A 19 14.71 13.76 -8.10
C VAL A 19 15.69 12.67 -8.47
N ALA A 20 16.98 12.92 -8.26
CA ALA A 20 18.03 11.95 -8.48
C ALA A 20 17.72 10.69 -7.66
N ALA A 21 17.40 9.59 -8.35
CA ALA A 21 17.29 8.26 -7.74
C ALA A 21 18.63 7.92 -7.10
N ARG A 22 18.70 8.01 -5.77
CA ARG A 22 19.83 7.48 -5.01
C ARG A 22 19.66 5.97 -4.99
N ARG A 23 20.50 5.29 -5.78
CA ARG A 23 20.75 3.85 -5.63
C ARG A 23 21.27 3.59 -4.23
N PHE A 24 20.46 2.98 -3.39
CA PHE A 24 20.96 2.35 -2.18
C PHE A 24 21.42 0.94 -2.55
N ARG A 25 22.71 0.68 -2.35
CA ARG A 25 23.35 -0.63 -2.43
C ARG A 25 23.36 -1.17 -0.99
N ARG A 26 23.14 -2.47 -0.72
CA ARG A 26 24.12 -3.53 -1.05
C ARG A 26 23.57 -4.93 -0.74
N VAL A 27 24.21 -5.93 -1.35
CA VAL A 27 24.33 -7.30 -0.82
C VAL A 27 25.66 -7.36 -0.07
N ASP A 28 25.66 -7.94 1.12
CA ASP A 28 26.86 -8.41 1.82
C ASP A 28 27.09 -9.91 1.50
N SER A 29 28.35 -10.29 1.35
CA SER A 29 28.78 -11.62 0.89
C SER A 29 28.87 -12.67 2.02
N THR A 30 28.19 -12.48 3.15
CA THR A 30 28.41 -13.27 4.38
C THR A 30 27.20 -14.04 4.89
N GLY A 31 26.01 -13.87 4.29
CA GLY A 31 24.86 -14.75 4.57
C GLY A 31 24.28 -14.65 5.98
N LYS A 32 24.43 -13.49 6.65
CA LYS A 32 23.63 -13.12 7.83
C LYS A 32 22.41 -12.32 7.38
N ALA A 33 21.28 -12.48 8.07
CA ALA A 33 20.11 -11.61 7.89
C ALA A 33 20.56 -10.16 8.04
N GLY A 34 20.41 -9.37 6.97
CA GLY A 34 21.07 -8.07 6.85
C GLY A 34 20.49 -7.03 7.80
N ASP A 35 21.38 -6.38 8.55
CA ASP A 35 21.17 -5.08 9.22
C ASP A 35 21.02 -3.95 8.16
N ASP A 36 20.21 -4.16 7.11
CA ASP A 36 20.04 -3.22 6.00
C ASP A 36 18.66 -2.54 6.04
N ALA A 37 18.66 -1.25 5.71
CA ALA A 37 17.45 -0.44 5.62
C ALA A 37 16.53 -0.98 4.51
N LEU A 38 15.25 -1.15 4.83
CA LEU A 38 14.23 -1.59 3.87
C LEU A 38 13.40 -0.40 3.42
N LEU A 39 13.25 -0.27 2.10
CA LEU A 39 12.30 0.66 1.51
C LEU A 39 11.01 -0.09 1.13
N ILE A 40 9.94 0.22 1.85
CA ILE A 40 8.62 -0.39 1.65
C ILE A 40 7.72 0.63 0.97
N GLY A 41 7.02 0.24 -0.08
CA GLY A 41 6.05 1.10 -0.76
C GLY A 41 4.64 0.54 -0.77
N THR A 42 3.64 1.41 -0.81
CA THR A 42 2.23 1.07 -1.06
C THR A 42 1.65 1.99 -2.13
N TRP A 43 0.79 1.44 -2.98
CA TRP A 43 0.05 2.21 -3.98
C TRP A 43 -1.17 1.43 -4.48
N ASN A 44 -2.35 2.05 -4.44
CA ASN A 44 -3.51 1.57 -5.18
C ASN A 44 -3.34 1.93 -6.67
N VAL A 45 -3.18 0.92 -7.52
CA VAL A 45 -2.96 1.11 -8.97
C VAL A 45 -4.25 1.13 -9.80
N GLN A 46 -5.41 1.12 -9.13
CA GLN A 46 -6.74 1.31 -9.72
C GLN A 46 -7.11 0.30 -10.84
N GLY A 47 -6.52 -0.89 -10.80
CA GLY A 47 -6.63 -1.93 -11.82
C GLY A 47 -6.07 -1.52 -13.18
N ARG A 48 -5.21 -0.50 -13.21
CA ARG A 48 -4.57 0.01 -14.42
C ARG A 48 -3.14 -0.50 -14.49
N TRP A 49 -2.69 -0.70 -15.72
CA TRP A 49 -1.30 -1.05 -15.96
C TRP A 49 -0.83 -0.49 -17.29
N SER A 50 0.28 0.24 -17.26
CA SER A 50 0.92 0.81 -18.43
C SER A 50 2.42 0.96 -18.18
N PRO A 51 3.24 1.24 -19.22
CA PRO A 51 4.66 1.52 -19.04
C PRO A 51 4.94 2.64 -18.03
N ALA A 52 4.05 3.65 -17.92
CA ALA A 52 4.20 4.73 -16.95
C ALA A 52 4.02 4.25 -15.49
N HIS A 53 3.13 3.29 -15.23
CA HIS A 53 3.00 2.66 -13.91
C HIS A 53 4.29 1.91 -13.56
N ARG A 54 4.81 1.13 -14.50
CA ARG A 54 6.08 0.41 -14.35
C ARG A 54 7.23 1.36 -14.04
N THR A 55 7.40 2.42 -14.84
CA THR A 55 8.47 3.42 -14.62
C THR A 55 8.35 4.09 -13.25
N THR A 56 7.12 4.36 -12.79
CA THR A 56 6.89 4.95 -11.47
C THR A 56 7.34 4.00 -10.37
N LEU A 57 6.89 2.74 -10.37
CA LEU A 57 7.32 1.73 -9.39
C LEU A 57 8.83 1.48 -9.44
N GLN A 58 9.44 1.40 -10.64
CA GLN A 58 10.88 1.20 -10.80
C GLN A 58 11.71 2.36 -10.27
N ARG A 59 11.23 3.61 -10.40
CA ARG A 59 11.94 4.81 -9.95
C ARG A 59 12.15 4.82 -8.43
N HIS A 60 11.19 4.31 -7.67
CA HIS A 60 11.24 4.32 -6.22
C HIS A 60 12.07 3.17 -5.65
N GLU A 61 12.45 2.18 -6.47
CA GLU A 61 13.40 1.12 -6.09
C GLU A 61 13.09 0.37 -4.78
N CYS A 62 11.82 0.30 -4.33
CA CYS A 62 11.45 -0.38 -3.09
C CYS A 62 11.92 -1.84 -3.03
N ASP A 63 12.25 -2.31 -1.85
CA ASP A 63 12.54 -3.74 -1.63
C ASP A 63 11.25 -4.55 -1.59
N VAL A 64 10.19 -3.95 -1.05
CA VAL A 64 8.84 -4.53 -1.00
C VAL A 64 7.80 -3.52 -1.48
N TRP A 65 6.91 -3.95 -2.36
CA TRP A 65 5.68 -3.23 -2.68
C TRP A 65 4.44 -3.93 -2.13
N LEU A 66 3.56 -3.18 -1.50
CA LEU A 66 2.24 -3.58 -1.01
C LEU A 66 1.18 -2.91 -1.90
N LEU A 67 0.85 -3.53 -3.02
CA LEU A 67 -0.02 -2.92 -4.04
C LEU A 67 -1.47 -3.36 -3.88
N THR A 68 -2.40 -2.47 -4.23
CA THR A 68 -3.84 -2.73 -4.24
C THR A 68 -4.47 -2.43 -5.60
N GLU A 69 -5.60 -3.08 -5.87
CA GLU A 69 -6.30 -3.11 -7.16
C GLU A 69 -5.36 -3.43 -8.33
N VAL A 70 -4.67 -4.56 -8.27
CA VAL A 70 -3.63 -4.85 -9.27
C VAL A 70 -4.23 -5.47 -10.53
N SER A 71 -3.72 -5.06 -11.70
CA SER A 71 -4.02 -5.74 -12.96
C SER A 71 -3.39 -7.14 -12.99
N ASP A 72 -4.04 -8.10 -13.64
CA ASP A 72 -3.43 -9.40 -13.94
C ASP A 72 -2.19 -9.25 -14.84
N ASP A 73 -2.11 -8.18 -15.64
CA ASP A 73 -0.97 -7.87 -16.53
C ASP A 73 0.20 -7.20 -15.80
N LEU A 74 0.10 -7.00 -14.48
CA LEU A 74 1.15 -6.36 -13.70
C LEU A 74 2.45 -7.16 -13.87
N GLU A 75 3.50 -6.51 -14.38
CA GLU A 75 4.82 -7.10 -14.56
C GLU A 75 5.89 -6.05 -14.29
N LEU A 76 6.55 -6.19 -13.14
CA LEU A 76 7.63 -5.30 -12.71
C LEU A 76 8.97 -6.05 -12.83
N PRO A 77 9.82 -5.73 -13.82
CA PRO A 77 11.10 -6.42 -14.01
C PRO A 77 11.97 -6.37 -12.75
N GLY A 78 12.52 -7.53 -12.37
CA GLY A 78 13.34 -7.69 -11.17
C GLY A 78 12.53 -7.90 -9.88
N TYR A 79 11.22 -8.16 -9.97
CA TYR A 79 10.38 -8.49 -8.83
C TYR A 79 9.57 -9.76 -9.06
N HIS A 80 9.36 -10.49 -7.98
CA HIS A 80 8.40 -11.57 -7.85
C HIS A 80 7.08 -10.99 -7.35
N ALA A 81 5.96 -11.32 -7.97
CA ALA A 81 4.64 -10.78 -7.64
C ALA A 81 3.71 -11.84 -7.07
N TYR A 82 3.33 -11.69 -5.81
CA TYR A 82 2.45 -12.57 -5.03
C TYR A 82 1.07 -11.93 -4.90
N ARG A 83 0.14 -12.35 -5.77
CA ARG A 83 -1.19 -11.75 -5.89
C ARG A 83 -2.21 -12.52 -5.06
N SER A 84 -3.22 -11.81 -4.56
CA SER A 84 -4.40 -12.43 -3.95
C SER A 84 -5.08 -13.36 -4.96
N ALA A 85 -5.49 -14.55 -4.55
CA ALA A 85 -6.17 -15.54 -5.37
C ALA A 85 -7.57 -15.09 -5.82
N ALA A 86 -8.28 -14.28 -5.02
CA ALA A 86 -9.60 -13.78 -5.42
C ALA A 86 -9.48 -12.64 -6.45
N LEU A 87 -10.44 -12.59 -7.37
CA LEU A 87 -10.63 -11.47 -8.29
C LEU A 87 -11.51 -10.40 -7.65
N MET A 88 -11.12 -9.14 -7.80
CA MET A 88 -11.95 -7.98 -7.48
C MET A 88 -12.93 -7.68 -8.62
N ALA A 89 -12.42 -7.77 -9.85
CA ALA A 89 -13.16 -7.64 -11.10
C ALA A 89 -12.45 -8.44 -12.20
N SER A 90 -13.01 -8.45 -13.42
CA SER A 90 -12.33 -9.08 -14.56
C SER A 90 -10.93 -8.50 -14.74
N ARG A 91 -9.91 -9.38 -14.76
CA ARG A 91 -8.49 -9.04 -14.89
C ARG A 91 -7.94 -8.11 -13.79
N ARG A 92 -8.63 -8.00 -12.65
CA ARG A 92 -8.22 -7.17 -11.51
C ARG A 92 -8.25 -8.01 -10.24
N ARG A 93 -7.11 -8.10 -9.57
CA ARG A 93 -6.96 -8.71 -8.25
C ARG A 93 -7.08 -7.64 -7.19
N TRP A 94 -7.37 -8.06 -5.97
CA TRP A 94 -7.50 -7.13 -4.85
C TRP A 94 -6.16 -6.53 -4.44
N SER A 95 -5.12 -7.36 -4.35
CA SER A 95 -3.82 -6.91 -3.85
C SER A 95 -2.68 -7.79 -4.33
N ALA A 96 -1.47 -7.27 -4.19
CA ALA A 96 -0.24 -8.04 -4.35
C ALA A 96 0.86 -7.55 -3.42
N VAL A 97 1.72 -8.48 -3.01
CA VAL A 97 3.03 -8.16 -2.47
C VAL A 97 4.07 -8.45 -3.54
N LEU A 98 4.98 -7.51 -3.79
CA LEU A 98 6.12 -7.72 -4.69
C LEU A 98 7.41 -7.61 -3.91
N THR A 99 8.35 -8.52 -4.18
CA THR A 99 9.70 -8.54 -3.58
C THR A 99 10.75 -8.73 -4.66
N ARG A 100 11.99 -8.32 -4.37
CA ARG A 100 13.12 -8.53 -5.30
C ARG A 100 13.57 -9.98 -5.36
N ASP A 101 13.57 -10.66 -4.21
CA ASP A 101 13.95 -12.05 -4.09
C ASP A 101 12.73 -12.96 -3.97
N PRO A 102 12.84 -14.24 -4.40
CA PRO A 102 11.77 -15.20 -4.24
C PRO A 102 11.58 -15.57 -2.77
N VAL A 103 10.34 -15.45 -2.30
CA VAL A 103 9.90 -15.71 -0.94
C VAL A 103 8.71 -16.66 -0.91
N GLN A 104 8.31 -17.09 0.30
CA GLN A 104 7.15 -17.95 0.50
C GLN A 104 5.85 -17.14 0.46
N GLN A 105 4.96 -17.48 -0.48
CA GLN A 105 3.58 -17.01 -0.43
C GLN A 105 2.82 -17.71 0.70
N LEU A 106 2.10 -16.94 1.50
CA LEU A 106 1.18 -17.46 2.49
C LEU A 106 -0.22 -17.61 1.88
N ALA A 107 -1.09 -18.37 2.54
CA ALA A 107 -2.51 -18.35 2.20
C ALA A 107 -3.05 -16.92 2.36
N ASP A 108 -3.94 -16.50 1.46
CA ASP A 108 -4.55 -15.19 1.56
C ASP A 108 -5.31 -15.06 2.89
N PRO A 109 -4.94 -14.11 3.77
CA PRO A 109 -5.57 -13.99 5.08
C PRO A 109 -7.01 -13.47 4.97
N HIS A 110 -7.36 -12.86 3.84
CA HIS A 110 -8.68 -12.38 3.48
C HIS A 110 -8.74 -12.31 1.93
N PRO A 111 -9.88 -12.51 1.25
CA PRO A 111 -9.93 -12.46 -0.22
C PRO A 111 -9.42 -11.14 -0.82
N ALA A 112 -9.57 -10.04 -0.07
CA ALA A 112 -9.05 -8.73 -0.43
C ALA A 112 -7.60 -8.47 0.02
N SER A 113 -6.80 -9.51 0.23
CA SER A 113 -5.44 -9.41 0.77
C SER A 113 -4.51 -10.47 0.21
N ALA A 114 -3.22 -10.13 0.15
CA ALA A 114 -2.13 -11.02 -0.23
C ALA A 114 -1.07 -10.95 0.86
N ALA A 115 -0.45 -12.10 1.19
CA ALA A 115 0.57 -12.16 2.23
C ALA A 115 1.74 -13.06 1.83
N ILE A 116 2.92 -12.70 2.32
CA ILE A 116 4.16 -13.46 2.17
C ILE A 116 4.87 -13.56 3.53
N ALA A 117 5.73 -14.56 3.68
CA ALA A 117 6.75 -14.60 4.72
C ALA A 117 8.11 -14.30 4.09
N MET A 118 8.80 -13.29 4.61
CA MET A 118 10.14 -12.89 4.19
C MET A 118 10.97 -12.63 5.45
N ASP A 119 12.10 -13.32 5.56
CA ASP A 119 12.92 -13.37 6.77
C ASP A 119 12.10 -13.79 8.00
N ASP A 120 12.09 -12.98 9.06
CA ASP A 120 11.34 -13.20 10.30
C ASP A 120 10.02 -12.42 10.37
N ALA A 121 9.61 -11.77 9.27
CA ALA A 121 8.42 -10.92 9.21
C ALA A 121 7.37 -11.42 8.21
N THR A 122 6.12 -11.11 8.52
CA THR A 122 5.01 -11.24 7.55
C THR A 122 4.77 -9.90 6.87
N TYR A 123 4.62 -9.92 5.55
CA TYR A 123 4.21 -8.75 4.77
C TYR A 123 2.81 -9.00 4.21
N CYS A 124 1.90 -8.06 4.41
CA CYS A 124 0.53 -8.16 3.94
C CYS A 124 0.08 -6.88 3.23
N ALA A 125 -0.44 -7.03 2.01
CA ALA A 125 -1.13 -5.98 1.29
C ALA A 125 -2.65 -6.23 1.38
N SER A 126 -3.43 -5.21 1.72
CA SER A 126 -4.89 -5.33 1.91
C SER A 126 -5.65 -4.14 1.32
N ILE A 127 -6.84 -4.42 0.78
CA ILE A 127 -7.91 -3.44 0.65
C ILE A 127 -8.87 -3.62 1.82
N LEU A 128 -9.20 -2.54 2.53
CA LEU A 128 -10.31 -2.51 3.48
C LEU A 128 -11.57 -1.92 2.84
N PRO A 129 -12.78 -2.20 3.37
CA PRO A 129 -14.02 -1.76 2.76
C PRO A 129 -14.09 -0.22 2.60
N TRP A 130 -14.49 0.25 1.43
CA TRP A 130 -14.91 1.64 1.20
C TRP A 130 -16.41 1.82 1.48
N ARG A 131 -16.88 3.05 1.70
CA ARG A 131 -18.27 3.33 2.12
C ARG A 131 -19.35 2.73 1.21
N SER A 132 -19.12 2.73 -0.11
CA SER A 132 -20.07 2.27 -1.12
C SER A 132 -19.81 0.85 -1.62
N CYS A 133 -19.05 0.04 -0.87
CA CYS A 133 -18.67 -1.31 -1.31
C CYS A 133 -19.82 -2.33 -1.41
N GLY A 134 -21.03 -1.94 -0.98
CA GLY A 134 -22.20 -2.83 -0.97
C GLY A 134 -22.07 -3.99 0.02
N SER A 135 -22.95 -4.99 -0.08
CA SER A 135 -22.99 -6.17 0.81
C SER A 135 -22.44 -7.44 0.15
N ARG A 136 -21.87 -7.32 -1.04
CA ARG A 136 -21.31 -8.48 -1.75
C ARG A 136 -20.01 -8.90 -1.08
N ALA A 137 -19.69 -10.19 -1.22
CA ALA A 137 -18.39 -10.73 -0.87
C ALA A 137 -17.27 -9.84 -1.47
N PRO A 138 -16.17 -9.62 -0.74
CA PRO A 138 -15.79 -10.30 0.51
C PRO A 138 -16.31 -9.62 1.79
N TRP A 139 -17.15 -8.59 1.70
CA TRP A 139 -17.48 -7.76 2.85
C TRP A 139 -18.61 -8.35 3.70
N VAL A 140 -18.29 -8.66 4.96
CA VAL A 140 -19.22 -9.24 5.94
C VAL A 140 -19.68 -8.18 6.93
N GLY A 141 -20.99 -7.91 6.99
CA GLY A 141 -21.56 -6.95 7.93
C GLY A 141 -22.59 -6.03 7.27
N GLN A 142 -23.46 -5.42 8.08
CA GLN A 142 -24.53 -4.55 7.57
C GLN A 142 -24.04 -3.11 7.39
N ARG A 143 -23.39 -2.53 8.41
CA ARG A 143 -22.84 -1.17 8.35
C ARG A 143 -21.39 -1.20 7.89
N HIS A 144 -20.91 -0.07 7.38
CA HIS A 144 -19.51 0.08 6.95
C HIS A 144 -18.52 -0.24 8.08
N ALA A 145 -18.76 0.25 9.30
CA ALA A 145 -17.96 -0.08 10.48
C ALA A 145 -17.93 -1.59 10.78
N ASP A 146 -19.06 -2.29 10.64
CA ASP A 146 -19.15 -3.74 10.89
C ASP A 146 -18.31 -4.51 9.87
N LYS A 147 -18.32 -4.07 8.59
CA LYS A 147 -17.51 -4.66 7.51
C LYS A 147 -16.02 -4.49 7.75
N THR A 148 -15.60 -3.30 8.17
CA THR A 148 -14.19 -3.05 8.51
C THR A 148 -13.78 -3.89 9.72
N ALA A 149 -14.60 -3.96 10.76
CA ALA A 149 -14.31 -4.78 11.93
C ALA A 149 -14.20 -6.27 11.60
N ALA A 150 -15.11 -6.80 10.77
CA ALA A 150 -15.06 -8.18 10.32
C ALA A 150 -13.79 -8.46 9.48
N ALA A 151 -13.48 -7.60 8.50
CA ALA A 151 -12.29 -7.76 7.67
C ALA A 151 -11.00 -7.74 8.50
N VAL A 152 -10.87 -6.77 9.41
CA VAL A 152 -9.73 -6.64 10.33
C VAL A 152 -9.62 -7.85 11.27
N SER A 153 -10.75 -8.35 11.80
CA SER A 153 -10.76 -9.55 12.64
C SER A 153 -10.35 -10.81 11.87
N THR A 154 -10.76 -10.95 10.62
CA THR A 154 -10.36 -12.06 9.75
C THR A 154 -8.86 -12.01 9.45
N LEU A 155 -8.32 -10.82 9.15
CA LEU A 155 -6.88 -10.63 8.96
C LEU A 155 -6.08 -11.02 10.21
N ASP A 156 -6.46 -10.50 11.39
CA ASP A 156 -5.74 -10.77 12.65
C ASP A 156 -5.72 -12.27 13.00
N ALA A 157 -6.83 -12.97 12.75
CA ALA A 157 -6.94 -14.40 13.03
C ALA A 157 -6.14 -15.27 12.05
N ALA A 158 -5.96 -14.83 10.81
CA ALA A 158 -5.31 -15.61 9.76
C ALA A 158 -3.81 -15.33 9.62
N LEU A 159 -3.36 -14.12 9.97
CA LEU A 159 -1.95 -13.75 9.87
C LEU A 159 -1.12 -14.42 10.98
N PRO A 160 0.06 -14.98 10.65
CA PRO A 160 0.96 -15.57 11.65
C PRO A 160 1.28 -14.58 12.79
N PRO A 161 1.47 -15.04 14.04
CA PRO A 161 1.99 -14.18 15.10
C PRO A 161 3.43 -13.75 14.78
N GLY A 162 3.85 -12.61 15.31
CA GLY A 162 5.21 -12.06 15.12
C GLY A 162 5.23 -10.73 14.38
N PRO A 163 6.43 -10.27 13.96
CA PRO A 163 6.62 -9.02 13.23
C PRO A 163 5.74 -8.96 11.97
N LEU A 164 5.06 -7.83 11.80
CA LEU A 164 4.13 -7.63 10.69
C LEU A 164 4.37 -6.27 10.05
N VAL A 165 4.54 -6.29 8.74
CA VAL A 165 4.42 -5.12 7.86
C VAL A 165 3.09 -5.24 7.14
N TRP A 166 2.20 -4.28 7.34
CA TRP A 166 0.85 -4.31 6.77
C TRP A 166 0.58 -3.01 6.02
N GLY A 167 0.09 -3.09 4.79
CA GLY A 167 -0.22 -1.89 4.02
C GLY A 167 -1.25 -2.09 2.94
N GLY A 168 -1.46 -1.04 2.15
CA GLY A 168 -2.46 -0.99 1.08
C GLY A 168 -3.47 0.14 1.29
N ASP A 169 -4.60 0.05 0.59
CA ASP A 169 -5.72 1.00 0.67
C ASP A 169 -6.66 0.61 1.82
N TRP A 170 -6.55 1.33 2.92
CA TRP A 170 -7.35 1.05 4.12
C TRP A 170 -8.68 1.80 4.11
N ASN A 171 -8.92 2.68 3.13
CA ASN A 171 -10.14 3.47 3.01
C ASN A 171 -10.50 4.30 4.27
N HIS A 172 -9.53 4.55 5.17
CA HIS A 172 -9.70 5.28 6.43
C HIS A 172 -8.48 6.15 6.68
N ALA A 173 -8.69 7.44 6.96
CA ALA A 173 -7.65 8.21 7.61
C ALA A 173 -7.54 7.74 9.07
N LEU A 174 -6.35 7.74 9.65
CA LEU A 174 -6.18 7.26 11.03
C LEU A 174 -6.26 8.37 12.08
N ILE A 175 -6.02 9.60 11.67
CA ILE A 175 -6.10 10.79 12.52
C ILE A 175 -6.98 11.85 11.87
N GLY A 176 -7.22 12.94 12.59
CA GLY A 176 -8.02 14.06 12.09
C GLY A 176 -9.44 13.67 11.73
N LYS A 177 -10.05 14.42 10.81
CA LYS A 177 -11.45 14.21 10.40
C LYS A 177 -11.56 13.02 9.44
N GLU A 178 -12.52 12.14 9.70
CA GLU A 178 -12.82 10.99 8.84
C GLU A 178 -13.84 11.35 7.75
N TYR A 179 -13.48 11.14 6.49
CA TYR A 179 -14.34 11.41 5.33
C TYR A 179 -14.60 10.15 4.49
N SER A 180 -13.59 9.32 4.28
CA SER A 180 -13.63 8.16 3.39
C SER A 180 -14.20 6.94 4.09
N GLY A 181 -13.78 6.70 5.32
CA GLY A 181 -14.13 5.54 6.13
C GLY A 181 -15.20 5.84 7.16
N SER A 182 -15.21 5.11 8.28
CA SER A 182 -16.09 5.39 9.43
C SER A 182 -15.29 5.45 10.73
N LEU A 183 -15.78 6.18 11.73
CA LEU A 183 -15.12 6.23 13.04
C LEU A 183 -15.06 4.85 13.71
N GLY A 184 -16.11 4.03 13.54
CA GLY A 184 -16.12 2.65 14.03
C GLY A 184 -15.11 1.76 13.29
N GLY A 185 -14.98 1.91 11.97
CA GLY A 185 -13.97 1.19 11.19
C GLY A 185 -12.54 1.61 11.56
N ARG A 186 -12.29 2.91 11.73
CA ARG A 186 -11.03 3.45 12.25
C ARG A 186 -10.71 2.86 13.63
N SER A 187 -11.70 2.82 14.54
CA SER A 187 -11.53 2.19 15.85
C SER A 187 -11.10 0.73 15.72
N ALA A 188 -11.72 -0.05 14.84
CA ALA A 188 -11.33 -1.45 14.63
C ALA A 188 -9.89 -1.59 14.11
N ILE A 189 -9.49 -0.75 13.15
CA ILE A 189 -8.11 -0.71 12.64
C ILE A 189 -7.13 -0.37 13.76
N THR A 190 -7.38 0.71 14.51
CA THR A 190 -6.49 1.13 15.61
C THR A 190 -6.36 0.10 16.72
N GLN A 191 -7.42 -0.67 17.00
CA GLN A 191 -7.36 -1.78 17.95
C GLN A 191 -6.47 -2.92 17.45
N LEU A 192 -6.54 -3.26 16.15
CA LEU A 192 -5.61 -4.22 15.56
C LEU A 192 -4.16 -3.73 15.66
N LEU A 193 -3.91 -2.47 15.26
CA LEU A 193 -2.59 -1.86 15.35
C LEU A 193 -2.05 -1.94 16.79
N ALA A 194 -2.88 -1.62 17.79
CA ALA A 194 -2.48 -1.72 19.20
C ALA A 194 -2.18 -3.17 19.63
N ARG A 195 -3.05 -4.14 19.29
CA ARG A 195 -2.84 -5.57 19.64
C ARG A 195 -1.56 -6.13 19.02
N ARG A 196 -1.27 -5.76 17.77
CA ARG A 196 -0.10 -6.23 17.01
C ARG A 196 1.12 -5.34 17.20
N ARG A 197 1.05 -4.34 18.10
CA ARG A 197 2.11 -3.36 18.37
C ARG A 197 2.64 -2.75 17.07
N LEU A 198 1.76 -2.28 16.20
CA LEU A 198 2.11 -1.64 14.95
C LEU A 198 2.00 -0.12 15.07
N ARG A 199 2.87 0.58 14.35
CA ARG A 199 2.78 2.02 14.13
C ARG A 199 2.66 2.33 12.64
N VAL A 200 2.06 3.47 12.31
CA VAL A 200 1.74 3.85 10.92
C VAL A 200 2.42 5.17 10.57
N PRO A 201 3.66 5.14 10.04
CA PRO A 201 4.40 6.35 9.67
C PRO A 201 3.75 7.17 8.54
N THR A 202 2.78 6.59 7.85
CA THR A 202 2.04 7.21 6.74
C THR A 202 0.72 7.86 7.19
N SER A 203 0.40 7.85 8.50
CA SER A 203 -0.91 8.25 9.02
C SER A 203 -1.21 9.74 8.94
N ASP A 204 -0.18 10.59 8.98
CA ASP A 204 -0.26 12.04 8.91
C ASP A 204 0.17 12.61 7.55
N LEU A 205 0.52 11.74 6.60
CA LEU A 205 0.86 12.15 5.25
C LEU A 205 -0.39 12.63 4.48
N PRO A 206 -0.24 13.61 3.59
CA PRO A 206 -1.38 14.21 2.89
C PRO A 206 -1.93 13.27 1.81
N HIS A 207 -3.26 13.24 1.65
CA HIS A 207 -3.93 12.60 0.51
C HIS A 207 -3.65 13.33 -0.81
N GLN A 208 -3.92 12.70 -1.94
CA GLN A 208 -3.88 13.39 -3.25
C GLN A 208 -4.90 14.54 -3.39
N ILE A 209 -5.90 14.61 -2.51
CA ILE A 209 -6.90 15.67 -2.46
C ILE A 209 -6.48 16.64 -1.36
N ASP A 210 -6.34 17.92 -1.71
CA ASP A 210 -5.88 18.97 -0.80
C ASP A 210 -6.74 19.04 0.47
N GLY A 211 -6.06 19.12 1.62
CA GLY A 211 -6.69 19.22 2.93
C GLY A 211 -7.17 17.89 3.53
N LEU A 212 -6.98 16.77 2.84
CA LEU A 212 -7.25 15.42 3.37
C LEU A 212 -5.95 14.69 3.74
N LEU A 213 -6.06 13.72 4.65
CA LEU A 213 -4.97 12.82 5.04
C LEU A 213 -5.07 11.48 4.33
N SER A 214 -3.94 10.77 4.25
CA SER A 214 -3.86 9.49 3.56
C SER A 214 -4.90 8.50 4.10
N ILE A 215 -5.42 7.68 3.17
CA ILE A 215 -6.19 6.47 3.44
C ILE A 215 -5.42 5.20 3.05
N ASP A 216 -4.26 5.37 2.41
CA ASP A 216 -3.34 4.31 2.04
C ASP A 216 -2.18 4.31 3.03
N HIS A 217 -1.93 3.16 3.64
CA HIS A 217 -1.05 3.09 4.78
C HIS A 217 0.00 2.01 4.65
N ILE A 218 1.07 2.22 5.40
CA ILE A 218 2.09 1.24 5.74
C ILE A 218 2.22 1.28 7.26
N ALA A 219 1.88 0.17 7.89
CA ALA A 219 2.18 -0.18 9.26
C ALA A 219 3.45 -1.02 9.31
N VAL A 220 4.29 -0.75 10.29
CA VAL A 220 5.45 -1.57 10.66
C VAL A 220 5.39 -1.88 12.14
N ASP A 221 6.09 -2.92 12.57
CA ASP A 221 6.29 -3.22 13.98
C ASP A 221 6.79 -1.98 14.75
N HIS A 222 6.27 -1.79 15.96
CA HIS A 222 6.58 -0.64 16.81
C HIS A 222 8.08 -0.51 17.08
N ASP A 223 8.80 -1.63 17.14
CA ASP A 223 10.20 -1.66 17.55
C ASP A 223 11.16 -1.43 16.36
N VAL A 224 10.68 -1.60 15.11
CA VAL A 224 11.41 -1.17 13.90
C VAL A 224 11.63 0.33 13.97
N ARG A 225 12.78 0.89 13.61
CA ARG A 225 12.94 2.36 13.46
C ARG A 225 12.61 2.78 12.03
N VAL A 226 12.08 3.99 11.89
CA VAL A 226 11.68 4.55 10.60
C VAL A 226 12.53 5.78 10.38
N ALA A 227 13.42 5.71 9.39
CA ALA A 227 14.22 6.86 8.96
C ALA A 227 13.35 7.90 8.28
N ARG A 228 12.39 7.44 7.46
CA ARG A 228 11.61 8.32 6.58
C ARG A 228 10.26 7.73 6.24
N ALA A 229 9.26 8.60 6.10
CA ALA A 229 8.01 8.30 5.44
C ALA A 229 7.70 9.42 4.44
N GLU A 230 7.29 9.06 3.22
CA GLU A 230 6.99 10.06 2.19
C GLU A 230 5.79 9.66 1.33
N ARG A 231 5.18 10.67 0.71
CA ARG A 231 4.22 10.51 -0.37
C ARG A 231 4.91 10.79 -1.69
N PHE A 232 4.56 10.03 -2.73
CA PHE A 232 4.85 10.39 -4.12
C PHE A 232 3.55 10.56 -4.90
N THR A 233 3.54 11.52 -5.83
CA THR A 233 2.37 11.76 -6.67
C THR A 233 2.26 10.73 -7.80
N ALA A 234 1.05 10.22 -8.02
CA ALA A 234 0.71 9.35 -9.14
C ALA A 234 -0.30 10.01 -10.10
N ALA A 235 -0.28 11.34 -10.17
CA ALA A 235 -1.21 12.14 -10.97
C ALA A 235 -1.31 11.61 -12.42
N GLY A 236 -2.55 11.32 -12.84
CA GLY A 236 -2.86 10.80 -14.17
C GLY A 236 -2.64 9.29 -14.36
N LEU A 237 -2.11 8.59 -13.35
CA LEU A 237 -1.95 7.13 -13.36
C LEU A 237 -3.02 6.46 -12.50
N SER A 238 -3.23 6.96 -11.29
CA SER A 238 -4.25 6.49 -10.34
C SER A 238 -4.96 7.68 -9.67
N ASP A 239 -6.13 7.43 -9.08
CA ASP A 239 -6.78 8.31 -8.11
C ASP A 239 -6.30 8.07 -6.67
N HIS A 240 -5.18 7.39 -6.51
CA HIS A 240 -4.42 7.34 -5.28
C HIS A 240 -2.99 7.76 -5.57
N ASP A 241 -2.44 8.59 -4.69
CA ASP A 241 -0.99 8.77 -4.61
C ASP A 241 -0.37 7.55 -3.90
N GLY A 242 0.94 7.37 -4.04
CA GLY A 242 1.64 6.29 -3.36
C GLY A 242 2.46 6.78 -2.18
N TYR A 243 2.82 5.85 -1.30
CA TYR A 243 3.51 6.16 -0.04
C TYR A 243 4.65 5.19 0.18
N LEU A 244 5.71 5.69 0.82
CA LEU A 244 6.95 4.98 1.07
C LEU A 244 7.33 5.10 2.55
N VAL A 245 7.91 4.04 3.10
CA VAL A 245 8.48 3.99 4.43
C VAL A 245 9.86 3.36 4.33
N GLU A 246 10.87 4.07 4.81
CA GLU A 246 12.25 3.61 4.91
C GLU A 246 12.55 3.25 6.38
N THR A 247 12.97 2.01 6.61
CA THR A 247 13.37 1.54 7.95
C THR A 247 14.83 1.88 8.22
N ASP A 248 15.21 1.97 9.49
CA ASP A 248 16.60 2.18 9.91
C ASP A 248 17.07 1.06 10.84
N PRO A 249 18.00 0.19 10.41
CA PRO A 249 18.53 -0.89 11.25
C PRO A 249 19.64 -0.40 12.20
N THR A 250 20.16 0.82 12.02
CA THR A 250 21.34 1.34 12.73
C THR A 250 21.01 2.13 14.00
N LEU A 251 19.75 2.54 14.18
CA LEU A 251 19.27 3.27 15.35
C LEU A 251 18.79 2.30 16.44
N ARG A 252 19.73 1.75 17.23
CA ARG A 252 19.41 0.94 18.42
C ARG A 252 19.04 1.83 19.61
#